data_AF-A0A6P0I9J8-F1
#
_entry.id   AF-A0A6P0I9J8-F1
#
_cell.length_a   1.000
_cell.length_b   1.000
_cell.length_c   1.000
_cell.angle_alpha   90.00
_cell.angle_beta   90.00
_cell.angle_gamma   90.00
#
_symmetry.space_group_name_H-M   'P 1'
#
loop_
_entity.id
_entity.type
_entity.pdbx_description
1 polymer ?
#
loop_
_entity_poly.entity_id
_entity_poly.type
_entity_poly.pdbx_seq_one_letter_code
_entity_poly.pdbx_strand_id
1 'polypeptide(L)'
;MISLSKAESKNVLLIDVTRNPKEVIADITRCEAIASSSLHGLIIADAFGIPSIWMQLSNKVSGKGFKFKDYYSVFGETPNCLTGNEIISIKQVKQNTRKRSSKIYRIKEELDLMFHNLNYLLEKHQYMMHNNFIYRYHYCKQKLD
;
A
#
# COMPACT_ATOMS: atom_id res chain seq x y z
N MET A 1 10.72 -29.17 -0.30
CA MET A 1 10.42 -28.09 -1.27
C MET A 1 9.01 -28.35 -1.78
N ILE A 2 8.07 -27.43 -1.56
CA ILE A 2 6.76 -27.53 -2.21
C ILE A 2 6.98 -27.06 -3.65
N SER A 3 6.95 -28.00 -4.59
CA SER A 3 7.03 -27.67 -6.02
C SER A 3 5.79 -26.86 -6.41
N LEU A 4 6.00 -25.62 -6.88
CA LEU A 4 4.96 -24.69 -7.35
C LEU A 4 4.11 -25.26 -8.50
N SER A 5 4.57 -26.34 -9.13
CA SER A 5 3.87 -27.08 -10.20
C SER A 5 2.56 -27.75 -9.77
N LYS A 6 2.23 -27.79 -8.48
CA LYS A 6 0.98 -28.35 -7.96
C LYS A 6 -0.17 -27.34 -7.81
N ALA A 7 0.05 -26.08 -8.11
CA ALA A 7 -0.93 -25.00 -7.87
C ALA A 7 -1.84 -24.70 -9.07
N GLU A 8 -1.58 -25.22 -10.27
CA GLU A 8 -2.47 -25.06 -11.42
C GLU A 8 -3.70 -25.97 -11.26
N SER A 9 -4.69 -25.45 -10.53
CA SER A 9 -6.06 -25.95 -10.51
C SER A 9 -6.96 -24.89 -11.15
N LYS A 10 -8.16 -25.26 -11.62
CA LYS A 10 -9.09 -24.34 -12.32
C LYS A 10 -9.39 -23.03 -11.58
N ASN A 11 -9.12 -22.95 -10.28
CA ASN A 11 -9.47 -21.81 -9.42
C ASN A 11 -8.25 -21.11 -8.79
N VAL A 12 -7.02 -21.41 -9.23
CA VAL A 12 -5.79 -20.81 -8.68
C VAL A 12 -4.94 -20.27 -9.82
N LEU A 13 -4.59 -18.99 -9.73
CA LEU A 13 -3.66 -18.32 -10.65
C LEU A 13 -2.30 -18.17 -9.99
N LEU A 14 -1.26 -18.77 -10.58
CA LEU A 14 0.12 -18.55 -10.15
C LEU A 14 0.66 -17.27 -10.80
N ILE A 15 1.12 -16.34 -9.98
CA ILE A 15 1.61 -15.03 -10.45
C ILE A 15 3.09 -14.90 -10.11
N ASP A 16 3.94 -14.83 -11.14
CA ASP A 16 5.32 -14.40 -10.99
C ASP A 16 5.38 -12.87 -10.95
N VAL A 17 5.77 -12.33 -9.79
CA VAL A 17 5.91 -10.89 -9.51
C VAL A 17 7.12 -10.24 -10.18
N THR A 18 8.01 -11.01 -10.81
CA THR A 18 9.20 -10.49 -11.52
C THR A 18 8.93 -10.14 -12.99
N ARG A 19 7.74 -10.49 -13.50
CA ARG A 19 7.26 -10.11 -14.84
C ARG A 19 6.99 -8.61 -14.94
N ASN A 20 6.54 -8.17 -16.12
CA ASN A 20 6.15 -6.79 -16.36
C ASN A 20 5.12 -6.32 -15.31
N PRO A 21 5.36 -5.18 -14.63
CA PRO A 21 4.48 -4.71 -13.57
C PRO A 21 3.01 -4.53 -14.00
N LYS A 22 2.75 -4.10 -15.25
CA LYS A 22 1.37 -3.92 -15.74
C LYS A 22 0.61 -5.25 -15.81
N GLU A 23 1.28 -6.31 -16.27
CA GLU A 23 0.70 -7.65 -16.34
C GLU A 23 0.49 -8.22 -14.94
N VAL A 24 1.48 -8.07 -14.05
CA VAL A 24 1.38 -8.52 -12.66
C VAL A 24 0.20 -7.84 -11.96
N ILE A 25 0.04 -6.53 -12.13
CA ILE A 25 -1.09 -5.78 -11.57
C ILE A 25 -2.41 -6.31 -12.15
N ALA A 26 -2.50 -6.49 -13.48
CA ALA A 26 -3.70 -7.00 -14.14
C ALA A 26 -4.09 -8.43 -13.71
N ASP A 27 -3.11 -9.26 -13.38
CA ASP A 27 -3.33 -10.61 -12.86
C ASP A 27 -3.69 -10.61 -11.38
N ILE A 28 -3.14 -9.69 -10.58
CA ILE A 28 -3.51 -9.54 -9.18
C ILE A 28 -4.95 -9.00 -9.07
N THR A 29 -5.32 -8.00 -9.86
CA THR A 29 -6.62 -7.30 -9.75
C THR A 29 -7.83 -8.12 -10.19
N ARG A 30 -7.63 -9.21 -10.93
CA ARG A 30 -8.70 -10.17 -11.25
C ARG A 30 -8.92 -11.24 -10.18
N CYS A 31 -8.04 -11.34 -9.19
CA CYS A 31 -8.15 -12.33 -8.13
C CYS A 31 -9.05 -11.85 -6.99
N GLU A 32 -9.84 -12.76 -6.44
CA GLU A 32 -10.67 -12.48 -5.26
C GLU A 32 -9.88 -12.37 -3.95
N ALA A 33 -8.71 -13.01 -3.88
CA ALA A 33 -7.80 -12.98 -2.74
C ALA A 33 -6.39 -13.40 -3.17
N ILE A 34 -5.37 -12.96 -2.43
CA ILE A 34 -3.95 -13.19 -2.73
C ILE A 34 -3.25 -13.86 -1.55
N ALA A 35 -2.58 -14.98 -1.80
CA ALA A 35 -1.57 -15.54 -0.90
C ALA A 35 -0.20 -15.31 -1.54
N SER A 36 0.66 -14.53 -0.89
CA SER A 36 1.91 -14.09 -1.50
C SER A 36 3.12 -14.39 -0.63
N SER A 37 4.15 -14.99 -1.25
CA SER A 37 5.49 -15.12 -0.68
C SER A 37 6.39 -13.91 -0.98
N SER A 38 5.88 -12.92 -1.72
CA SER A 38 6.55 -11.67 -2.05
C SER A 38 5.86 -10.48 -1.41
N LEU A 39 6.65 -9.52 -0.93
CA LEU A 39 6.13 -8.26 -0.41
C LEU A 39 5.44 -7.44 -1.52
N HIS A 40 5.92 -7.51 -2.77
CA HIS A 40 5.29 -6.83 -3.91
C HIS A 40 3.83 -7.27 -4.10
N GLY A 41 3.56 -8.57 -4.01
CA GLY A 41 2.19 -9.10 -4.14
C GLY A 41 1.26 -8.57 -3.04
N LEU A 42 1.76 -8.41 -1.80
CA LEU A 42 0.98 -7.85 -0.69
C LEU A 42 0.70 -6.36 -0.89
N ILE A 43 1.73 -5.58 -1.24
CA ILE A 43 1.60 -4.13 -1.46
C ILE A 43 0.61 -3.83 -2.59
N ILE A 44 0.73 -4.54 -3.72
CA ILE A 44 -0.18 -4.35 -4.86
C ILE A 44 -1.62 -4.72 -4.45
N ALA A 45 -1.81 -5.89 -3.82
CA ALA A 45 -3.13 -6.29 -3.35
C ALA A 45 -3.75 -5.28 -2.39
N ASP A 46 -2.95 -4.69 -1.50
CA ASP A 46 -3.40 -3.66 -0.57
C ASP A 46 -3.75 -2.34 -1.24
N ALA A 47 -3.00 -1.91 -2.26
CA ALA A 47 -3.28 -0.71 -3.03
C ALA A 47 -4.67 -0.79 -3.70
N PHE A 48 -5.04 -1.97 -4.20
CA PHE A 48 -6.30 -2.25 -4.90
C PHE A 48 -7.42 -2.80 -4.00
N GLY A 49 -7.20 -2.92 -2.69
CA GLY A 49 -8.26 -3.39 -1.78
C GLY A 49 -8.59 -4.88 -1.91
N ILE A 50 -7.66 -5.72 -2.38
CA ILE A 50 -7.85 -7.16 -2.58
C ILE A 50 -7.34 -7.93 -1.35
N PRO A 51 -8.18 -8.72 -0.65
CA PRO A 51 -7.77 -9.50 0.53
C PRO A 51 -6.44 -10.23 0.32
N SER A 52 -5.48 -10.06 1.22
CA SER A 52 -4.16 -10.69 1.05
C SER A 52 -3.51 -11.17 2.33
N ILE A 53 -2.71 -12.22 2.22
CA ILE A 53 -1.95 -12.81 3.32
C ILE A 53 -0.52 -13.14 2.92
N TRP A 54 0.40 -12.93 3.85
CA TRP A 54 1.77 -13.38 3.70
C TRP A 54 1.85 -14.91 3.84
N MET A 55 2.34 -15.57 2.79
CA MET A 55 2.61 -17.00 2.76
C MET A 55 4.11 -17.29 2.75
N GLN A 56 4.60 -18.12 3.66
CA GLN A 56 5.97 -18.61 3.63
C GLN A 56 6.07 -19.93 2.86
N LEU A 57 6.73 -19.89 1.70
CA LEU A 57 7.00 -21.07 0.87
C LEU A 57 8.32 -21.77 1.21
N SER A 58 9.26 -21.06 1.84
CA SER A 58 10.53 -21.63 2.30
C SER A 58 11.17 -20.79 3.41
N ASN A 59 12.13 -21.40 4.11
CA ASN A 59 12.97 -20.71 5.09
C ASN A 59 14.06 -19.83 4.44
N LYS A 60 14.06 -19.70 3.11
CA LYS A 60 15.08 -18.97 2.34
C LYS A 60 14.79 -17.47 2.20
N VAL A 61 13.71 -16.96 2.78
CA VAL A 61 13.45 -15.52 2.80
C VAL A 61 14.53 -14.85 3.66
N SER A 62 15.39 -14.07 3.01
CA SER A 62 16.46 -13.32 3.68
C SER A 62 15.90 -12.44 4.81
N GLY A 63 16.64 -12.36 5.91
CA GLY A 63 16.27 -11.56 7.09
C GLY A 63 15.12 -12.15 7.92
N LYS A 64 14.81 -13.45 7.84
CA LYS A 64 13.78 -14.12 8.66
C LYS A 64 12.40 -13.42 8.59
N GLY A 65 12.04 -12.94 7.39
CA GLY A 65 10.79 -12.24 7.16
C GLY A 65 10.73 -10.80 7.71
N PHE A 66 11.87 -10.19 8.04
CA PHE A 66 11.95 -8.82 8.57
C PHE A 66 11.11 -7.82 7.75
N LYS A 67 11.25 -7.81 6.42
CA LYS A 67 10.50 -6.90 5.53
C LYS A 67 8.97 -7.03 5.67
N PHE A 68 8.47 -8.20 6.00
CA PHE A 68 7.04 -8.41 6.22
C PHE A 68 6.64 -7.89 7.60
N LYS A 69 7.43 -8.18 8.63
CA LYS A 69 7.17 -7.64 9.98
C LYS A 69 7.17 -6.11 9.99
N ASP A 70 8.15 -5.51 9.31
CA ASP A 70 8.27 -4.06 9.13
C ASP A 70 7.02 -3.50 8.42
N TYR A 71 6.65 -4.08 7.29
CA TYR A 71 5.44 -3.68 6.55
C TYR A 71 4.16 -3.73 7.40
N TYR A 72 3.96 -4.82 8.14
CA TYR A 72 2.76 -4.97 8.98
C TYR A 72 2.78 -4.05 10.21
N SER A 73 3.96 -3.67 10.70
CA SER A 73 4.11 -2.79 11.87
C SER A 73 3.54 -1.39 11.65
N VAL A 74 3.53 -0.90 10.40
CA VAL A 74 2.91 0.38 10.01
C VAL A 74 1.40 0.39 10.29
N PHE A 75 0.78 -0.78 10.32
CA PHE A 75 -0.63 -0.94 10.65
C PHE A 75 -0.87 -1.29 12.13
N GLY A 76 0.20 -1.37 12.94
CA GLY A 76 0.13 -1.82 14.33
C GLY A 76 -0.15 -3.32 14.46
N GLU A 77 0.16 -4.10 13.43
CA GLU A 77 -0.16 -5.53 13.37
C GLU A 77 1.11 -6.38 13.33
N THR A 78 0.98 -7.61 13.85
CA THR A 78 1.96 -8.67 13.59
C THR A 78 1.43 -9.55 12.47
N PRO A 79 2.25 -9.90 11.47
CA PRO A 79 1.76 -10.67 10.35
C PRO A 79 1.41 -12.10 10.78
N ASN A 80 0.19 -12.52 10.48
CA ASN A 80 -0.17 -13.93 10.50
C ASN A 80 0.36 -14.60 9.23
N CYS A 81 1.50 -15.28 9.34
CA CYS A 81 2.13 -15.96 8.23
C CYS A 81 1.65 -17.40 8.14
N LEU A 82 1.09 -17.78 7.00
CA LEU A 82 0.72 -19.17 6.71
C LEU A 82 1.80 -19.86 5.89
N THR A 83 2.05 -21.12 6.16
CA THR A 83 2.84 -21.99 5.29
C THR A 83 2.00 -22.49 4.12
N GLY A 84 2.66 -22.93 3.05
CA GLY A 84 1.96 -23.42 1.85
C GLY A 84 0.98 -24.58 2.11
N ASN A 85 1.17 -25.36 3.18
CA ASN A 85 0.27 -26.46 3.54
C ASN A 85 -0.96 -25.99 4.32
N GLU A 86 -0.90 -24.81 4.93
CA GLU A 86 -2.00 -24.26 5.73
C GLU A 86 -3.04 -23.56 4.86
N ILE A 87 -2.71 -23.16 3.63
CA ILE A 87 -3.64 -22.49 2.72
C ILE A 87 -4.41 -23.54 1.92
N ILE A 88 -5.55 -23.97 2.46
CA ILE A 88 -6.41 -24.99 1.82
C ILE A 88 -7.64 -24.40 1.12
N SER A 89 -7.99 -23.13 1.37
CA SER A 89 -9.14 -22.50 0.70
C SER A 89 -9.06 -20.98 0.66
N ILE A 90 -9.78 -20.37 -0.29
CA ILE A 90 -9.98 -18.92 -0.37
C ILE A 90 -10.64 -18.35 0.89
N LYS A 91 -11.55 -19.11 1.51
CA LYS A 91 -12.22 -18.71 2.76
C LYS A 91 -11.20 -18.49 3.87
N GLN A 92 -10.20 -19.36 3.97
CA GLN A 92 -9.13 -19.22 4.96
C GLN A 92 -8.25 -18.00 4.68
N VAL A 93 -7.93 -17.71 3.42
CA VAL A 93 -7.22 -16.47 3.06
C VAL A 93 -8.04 -15.25 3.49
N LYS A 94 -9.34 -15.21 3.17
CA LYS A 94 -10.26 -14.11 3.53
C LYS A 94 -10.50 -13.99 5.05
N GLN A 95 -10.31 -15.05 5.83
CA GLN A 95 -10.44 -15.02 7.29
C GLN A 95 -9.15 -14.57 8.00
N ASN A 96 -7.99 -14.81 7.40
CA ASN A 96 -6.69 -14.54 8.01
C ASN A 96 -6.01 -13.28 7.43
N THR A 97 -6.57 -12.70 6.36
CA THR A 97 -6.16 -11.38 5.86
C THR A 97 -6.31 -10.31 6.93
N ARG A 98 -5.40 -9.36 6.90
CA ARG A 98 -5.51 -8.12 7.67
C ARG A 98 -6.85 -7.44 7.41
N LYS A 99 -7.46 -6.87 8.45
CA LYS A 99 -8.61 -5.97 8.32
C LYS A 99 -8.12 -4.59 7.88
N ARG A 100 -8.68 -4.05 6.80
CA ARG A 100 -8.31 -2.71 6.34
C ARG A 100 -8.98 -1.65 7.20
N SER A 101 -8.18 -0.66 7.62
CA SER A 101 -8.71 0.50 8.32
C SER A 101 -9.61 1.30 7.39
N SER A 102 -10.80 1.68 7.87
CA SER A 102 -11.69 2.61 7.17
C SER A 102 -11.03 3.98 6.94
N LYS A 103 -10.01 4.34 7.72
CA LYS A 103 -9.22 5.57 7.58
C LYS A 103 -8.55 5.70 6.21
N ILE A 104 -8.25 4.59 5.53
CA ILE A 104 -7.57 4.63 4.22
C ILE A 104 -8.40 5.38 3.18
N TYR A 105 -9.71 5.17 3.16
CA TYR A 105 -10.61 5.86 2.21
C TYR A 105 -10.64 7.36 2.48
N ARG A 106 -10.73 7.74 3.76
CA ARG A 106 -10.67 9.13 4.18
C ARG A 106 -9.35 9.80 3.78
N ILE A 107 -8.21 9.14 3.99
CA ILE A 107 -6.89 9.67 3.59
C ILE A 107 -6.81 9.82 2.06
N LYS A 108 -7.35 8.87 1.29
CA LYS A 108 -7.41 8.96 -0.17
C LYS A 108 -8.23 10.18 -0.61
N GLU A 109 -9.43 10.36 -0.04
CA GLU A 109 -10.28 11.53 -0.31
C GLU A 109 -9.59 12.84 0.05
N GLU A 110 -8.96 12.92 1.24
CA GLU A 110 -8.21 14.11 1.68
C GLU A 110 -7.05 14.42 0.71
N LEU A 111 -6.31 13.41 0.27
CA LEU A 111 -5.23 13.59 -0.71
C LEU A 111 -5.76 14.05 -2.07
N ASP A 112 -6.82 13.44 -2.58
CA ASP A 112 -7.42 13.83 -3.86
C ASP A 112 -7.92 15.27 -3.83
N LEU A 113 -8.55 15.68 -2.72
CA LEU A 113 -8.96 17.07 -2.48
C LEU A 113 -7.76 18.02 -2.43
N MET A 114 -6.66 17.63 -1.77
CA MET A 114 -5.44 18.44 -1.72
C MET A 114 -4.82 18.61 -3.11
N PHE A 115 -4.73 17.54 -3.90
CA PHE A 115 -4.18 17.58 -5.25
C PHE A 115 -5.06 18.40 -6.20
N HIS A 116 -6.39 18.26 -6.11
CA HIS A 116 -7.31 19.05 -6.91
C HIS A 116 -7.19 20.55 -6.62
N ASN A 117 -6.99 20.91 -5.35
CA ASN A 117 -6.85 22.30 -4.91
C ASN A 117 -5.41 22.82 -4.95
N LEU A 118 -4.45 22.04 -5.45
CA LEU A 118 -3.03 22.36 -5.32
C LEU A 118 -2.68 23.71 -5.94
N ASN A 119 -3.17 24.00 -7.16
CA ASN A 119 -2.92 25.28 -7.83
C ASN A 119 -3.51 26.46 -7.05
N TYR A 120 -4.76 26.34 -6.58
CA TYR A 120 -5.40 27.36 -5.75
C TYR A 120 -4.62 27.62 -4.45
N LEU A 121 -4.14 26.56 -3.80
CA LEU A 121 -3.34 26.67 -2.58
C LEU A 121 -1.99 27.34 -2.84
N LEU A 122 -1.33 27.04 -3.96
CA LEU A 122 -0.07 27.66 -4.36
C LEU A 122 -0.25 29.15 -4.65
N GLU A 123 -1.28 29.53 -5.41
CA GLU A 123 -1.60 30.93 -5.71
C GLU A 123 -1.94 31.73 -4.46
N LYS A 124 -2.81 31.18 -3.60
CA LYS A 124 -3.17 31.81 -2.31
C LYS A 124 -1.93 32.02 -1.43
N HIS A 125 -1.02 31.05 -1.39
CA HIS A 125 0.21 31.16 -0.62
C HIS A 125 1.14 32.25 -1.18
N GLN A 126 1.31 32.34 -2.51
CA GLN A 126 2.09 33.43 -3.14
C GLN A 126 1.50 34.81 -2.85
N TYR A 127 0.19 34.96 -2.95
CA TYR A 127 -0.51 36.21 -2.63
C TYR A 127 -0.33 36.61 -1.16
N MET A 128 -0.47 35.66 -0.23
CA MET A 128 -0.28 35.89 1.21
C MET A 128 1.17 36.30 1.53
N MET A 129 2.16 35.68 0.89
CA MET A 129 3.58 36.03 1.07
C MET A 129 3.89 37.43 0.55
N HIS A 130 3.33 37.80 -0.60
CA HIS A 130 3.50 39.14 -1.17
C HIS A 130 2.90 40.23 -0.27
N ASN A 131 1.66 40.03 0.22
CA ASN A 131 1.01 40.99 1.11
C ASN A 131 1.69 41.11 2.47
N ASN A 132 2.17 40.00 3.05
CA ASN A 132 2.94 40.06 4.29
C ASN A 132 4.26 40.82 4.12
N PHE A 133 4.93 40.66 2.97
CA PHE A 133 6.14 41.41 2.67
C PHE A 133 5.86 42.92 2.57
N ILE A 134 4.82 43.31 1.84
CA ILE A 134 4.38 44.71 1.71
C ILE A 134 4.03 45.30 3.08
N TYR A 135 3.23 44.59 3.87
CA TYR A 135 2.84 45.05 5.21
C TYR A 135 4.06 45.28 6.11
N ARG A 136 5.03 44.34 6.09
CA ARG A 136 6.24 44.42 6.90
C ARG A 136 7.19 45.54 6.43
N TYR A 137 7.27 45.77 5.11
CA TYR A 137 8.03 46.89 4.53
C TYR A 137 7.46 48.24 4.96
N HIS A 138 6.14 48.43 4.85
CA HIS A 138 5.50 49.69 5.26
C HIS A 138 5.56 49.92 6.78
N TYR A 139 5.42 48.86 7.58
CA TYR A 139 5.55 48.96 9.04
C TYR A 139 6.97 49.36 9.49
N CYS A 140 8.01 48.82 8.86
CA CYS A 140 9.40 49.22 9.15
C CYS A 140 9.69 50.66 8.69
N LYS A 141 9.14 51.09 7.55
CA LYS A 141 9.34 52.45 7.04
C LYS A 141 8.75 53.52 7.98
N GLN A 142 7.58 53.26 8.56
CA GLN A 142 6.94 54.17 9.53
C GLN A 142 7.64 54.27 10.89
N LYS A 143 8.60 53.39 11.21
CA LYS A 143 9.39 53.44 12.47
C LYS A 143 10.75 54.12 12.33
N LEU A 144 11.14 54.48 11.11
CA LEU A 144 12.41 55.11 10.78
C LEU A 144 12.30 56.64 10.58
N ASP A 145 11.07 57.16 10.58
CA ASP A 145 10.72 58.59 10.64
C ASP A 145 10.30 58.96 12.07
#